data_AF-A0A7G8H046-F1
#
_entry.id   AF-A0A7G8H046-F1
#
_cell.length_a   1.000
_cell.length_b   1.000
_cell.length_c   1.000
_cell.angle_alpha   90.00
_cell.angle_beta   90.00
_cell.angle_gamma   90.00
#
_symmetry.space_group_name_H-M   'P 1'
#
loop_
_entity.id
_entity.type
_entity.pdbx_description
1 polymer ?
#
loop_
_entity_poly.entity_id
_entity_poly.type
_entity_poly.pdbx_seq_one_letter_code
_entity_poly.pdbx_strand_id
1 'polypeptide(L)'
;MSENQLVNRFDAIPPHIIKALTLCANGSTWADAAAAVGIKAPCLRKWYRDRRAEEFIEALVRENLNVANNLLTSAAPRLADELIQIALDPNVKAYARTQAISESFKILRENVLEQEQRRQLQEVRDTLQALETEATCGSQHLSHVIRPITS
;
A
#
# COMPACT_ATOMS: atom_id res chain seq x y z
N MET A 1 8.30 -13.87 -14.46
CA MET A 1 7.52 -14.80 -13.62
C MET A 1 6.12 -14.86 -14.21
N SER A 2 5.71 -16.00 -14.74
CA SER A 2 4.57 -16.11 -15.66
C SER A 2 3.23 -16.24 -14.91
N GLU A 3 2.19 -15.55 -15.40
CA GLU A 3 0.82 -15.47 -14.85
C GLU A 3 0.21 -16.82 -14.41
N ASN A 4 0.63 -17.93 -15.02
CA ASN A 4 0.14 -19.29 -14.71
C ASN A 4 0.48 -19.83 -13.31
N GLN A 5 1.44 -19.22 -12.59
CA GLN A 5 1.74 -19.63 -11.21
C GLN A 5 0.80 -19.02 -10.16
N LEU A 6 0.11 -17.91 -10.47
CA LEU A 6 -0.87 -17.31 -9.57
C LEU A 6 -2.23 -18.03 -9.66
N VAL A 7 -2.57 -18.56 -10.84
CA VAL A 7 -3.80 -19.31 -11.07
C VAL A 7 -3.83 -20.61 -10.24
N ASN A 8 -2.68 -21.27 -10.05
CA ASN A 8 -2.60 -22.58 -9.38
C ASN A 8 -2.69 -22.57 -7.84
N ARG A 9 -2.69 -21.40 -7.16
CA ARG A 9 -2.63 -21.36 -5.68
C ARG A 9 -4.01 -21.52 -5.01
N PHE A 10 -5.09 -21.18 -5.72
CA PHE A 10 -6.45 -21.15 -5.19
C PHE A 10 -7.39 -22.21 -5.80
N ASP A 11 -6.88 -23.12 -6.64
CA ASP A 11 -7.67 -24.16 -7.33
C ASP A 11 -8.43 -25.11 -6.39
N ALA A 12 -8.05 -25.16 -5.11
CA ALA A 12 -8.77 -25.92 -4.09
C ALA A 12 -10.06 -25.24 -3.61
N ILE A 13 -10.26 -23.95 -3.91
CA ILE A 13 -11.46 -23.19 -3.53
C ILE A 13 -12.50 -23.35 -4.65
N PRO A 14 -13.72 -23.83 -4.35
CA PRO A 14 -14.75 -23.96 -5.38
C PRO A 14 -15.08 -22.62 -6.05
N PRO A 15 -15.33 -22.58 -7.38
CA PRO A 15 -15.55 -21.33 -8.12
C PRO A 15 -16.71 -20.46 -7.61
N HIS A 16 -17.78 -21.10 -7.11
CA HIS A 16 -18.91 -20.39 -6.50
C HIS A 16 -18.54 -19.73 -5.16
N ILE A 17 -17.61 -20.32 -4.40
CA ILE A 17 -17.08 -19.70 -3.18
C ILE A 17 -16.18 -18.53 -3.54
N ILE A 18 -15.29 -18.67 -4.54
CA ILE A 18 -14.45 -17.56 -5.04
C ILE A 18 -15.32 -16.36 -5.41
N LYS A 19 -16.38 -16.58 -6.21
CA LYS A 19 -17.32 -15.52 -6.60
C LYS A 19 -17.95 -14.80 -5.39
N ALA A 20 -18.35 -15.54 -4.36
CA ALA A 20 -18.89 -14.95 -3.14
C ALA A 20 -17.83 -14.16 -2.34
N LEU A 21 -16.61 -14.70 -2.22
CA LEU A 21 -15.51 -14.02 -1.53
C LEU A 21 -15.10 -12.72 -2.27
N THR A 22 -15.12 -12.72 -3.60
CA THR A 22 -14.92 -11.51 -4.42
C THR A 22 -15.97 -10.45 -4.14
N LEU A 23 -17.25 -10.83 -4.02
CA LEU A 23 -18.32 -9.89 -3.66
C LEU A 23 -18.10 -9.29 -2.27
N CYS A 24 -17.65 -10.09 -1.30
CA CYS A 24 -17.28 -9.61 0.03
C CYS A 24 -16.11 -8.61 -0.02
N ALA A 25 -15.07 -8.90 -0.80
CA ALA A 25 -13.92 -7.99 -0.96
C ALA A 25 -14.28 -6.65 -1.63
N ASN A 26 -15.36 -6.64 -2.42
CA ASN A 26 -15.93 -5.44 -3.03
C ASN A 26 -16.93 -4.69 -2.12
N GLY A 27 -17.07 -5.10 -0.85
CA GLY A 27 -17.88 -4.41 0.15
C GLY A 27 -19.31 -4.95 0.33
N SER A 28 -19.68 -6.07 -0.30
CA SER A 28 -20.98 -6.70 -0.04
C SER A 28 -21.00 -7.37 1.33
N THR A 29 -22.18 -7.46 1.95
CA THR A 29 -22.30 -8.20 3.21
C THR A 29 -22.16 -9.72 2.95
N TRP A 30 -21.70 -10.45 3.96
CA TRP A 30 -21.58 -11.92 3.89
C TRP A 30 -22.91 -12.62 3.57
N ALA A 31 -24.05 -12.01 3.93
CA ALA A 31 -25.36 -12.54 3.64
C ALA A 31 -25.70 -12.39 2.15
N ASP A 32 -25.48 -11.20 1.60
CA ASP A 32 -25.78 -10.88 0.20
C ASP A 32 -24.86 -11.65 -0.75
N ALA A 33 -23.57 -11.73 -0.41
CA ALA A 33 -22.60 -12.50 -1.18
C ALA A 33 -22.90 -14.01 -1.21
N ALA A 34 -23.37 -14.56 -0.08
CA ALA A 34 -23.79 -15.96 0.01
C ALA A 34 -25.08 -16.22 -0.77
N ALA A 35 -26.06 -15.31 -0.68
CA ALA A 35 -27.30 -15.38 -1.46
C ALA A 35 -27.03 -15.33 -2.97
N ALA A 36 -26.10 -14.48 -3.42
CA ALA A 36 -25.73 -14.35 -4.83
C ALA A 36 -25.14 -15.62 -5.47
N VAL A 37 -24.64 -16.56 -4.65
CA VAL A 37 -24.08 -17.84 -5.12
C VAL A 37 -24.90 -19.05 -4.65
N GLY A 38 -26.05 -18.82 -4.02
CA GLY A 38 -26.97 -19.88 -3.58
C GLY A 38 -26.50 -20.68 -2.36
N ILE A 39 -25.65 -20.12 -1.49
CA ILE A 39 -25.18 -20.78 -0.27
C ILE A 39 -25.66 -20.06 0.99
N LYS A 40 -25.60 -20.74 2.14
CA LYS A 40 -25.87 -20.12 3.44
C LYS A 40 -24.65 -19.35 3.94
N ALA A 41 -24.85 -18.15 4.50
CA ALA A 41 -23.77 -17.29 5.03
C ALA A 41 -22.82 -17.99 6.04
N PRO A 42 -23.27 -18.89 6.95
CA PRO A 42 -22.37 -19.63 7.82
C PRO A 42 -21.40 -20.56 7.07
N CYS A 43 -21.81 -21.08 5.92
CA CYS A 43 -20.97 -21.92 5.06
C CYS A 43 -19.84 -21.09 4.44
N LEU A 44 -20.17 -19.89 3.95
CA LEU A 44 -19.18 -18.95 3.42
C LEU A 44 -18.17 -18.51 4.49
N ARG A 45 -18.63 -18.24 5.71
CA ARG A 45 -17.75 -17.92 6.85
C ARG A 45 -16.86 -19.08 7.28
N LYS A 46 -17.29 -20.33 7.08
CA LYS A 46 -16.46 -21.51 7.33
C LYS A 46 -15.29 -21.57 6.35
N TRP A 47 -15.53 -21.22 5.09
CA TRP A 47 -14.48 -21.11 4.08
C TRP A 47 -13.49 -19.98 4.39
N TYR A 48 -13.95 -18.86 4.93
CA TYR A 48 -13.05 -17.77 5.36
C TYR A 48 -12.03 -18.20 6.44
N ARG A 49 -12.33 -19.23 7.24
CA ARG A 49 -11.37 -19.76 8.23
C ARG A 49 -10.23 -20.56 7.59
N ASP A 50 -10.34 -20.90 6.31
CA ASP A 50 -9.23 -21.46 5.56
C ASP A 50 -8.26 -20.33 5.20
N ARG A 51 -7.00 -20.51 5.60
CA ARG A 51 -5.91 -19.56 5.33
C ARG A 51 -5.82 -19.17 3.85
N ARG A 52 -6.15 -20.07 2.92
CA ARG A 52 -6.11 -19.78 1.48
C ARG A 52 -7.20 -18.79 1.06
N ALA A 53 -8.39 -18.92 1.63
CA ALA A 53 -9.52 -18.03 1.34
C ALA A 53 -9.32 -16.64 1.98
N GLU A 54 -8.72 -16.61 3.17
CA GLU A 54 -8.28 -15.38 3.82
C GLU A 54 -7.22 -14.65 2.98
N GLU A 55 -6.14 -15.34 2.60
CA GLU A 55 -5.08 -14.79 1.74
C GLU A 55 -5.63 -14.29 0.39
N PHE A 56 -6.63 -14.97 -0.17
CA PHE A 56 -7.30 -14.54 -1.41
C PHE A 56 -8.05 -13.21 -1.24
N ILE A 57 -8.85 -13.08 -0.16
CA ILE A 57 -9.59 -11.84 0.11
C ILE A 57 -8.62 -10.69 0.39
N GLU A 58 -7.59 -10.92 1.20
CA GLU A 58 -6.60 -9.89 1.50
C GLU A 58 -5.86 -9.40 0.25
N ALA A 59 -5.48 -10.33 -0.64
CA ALA A 59 -4.85 -9.97 -1.91
C ALA A 59 -5.79 -9.12 -2.78
N LEU A 60 -7.06 -9.50 -2.87
CA LEU A 60 -8.05 -8.78 -3.65
C LEU A 60 -8.38 -7.40 -3.06
N VAL A 61 -8.53 -7.29 -1.75
CA VAL A 61 -8.73 -6.01 -1.06
C VAL A 61 -7.53 -5.10 -1.27
N ARG A 62 -6.31 -5.64 -1.15
CA ARG A 62 -5.09 -4.87 -1.42
C ARG A 62 -5.04 -4.36 -2.86
N GLU A 63 -5.42 -5.19 -3.82
CA GLU A 63 -5.48 -4.78 -5.22
C GLU A 63 -6.54 -3.69 -5.44
N ASN A 64 -7.72 -3.84 -4.85
CA ASN A 64 -8.77 -2.82 -4.90
C ASN A 64 -8.28 -1.48 -4.32
N LEU A 65 -7.53 -1.51 -3.21
CA LEU A 65 -6.92 -0.32 -2.63
C LEU A 65 -5.86 0.29 -3.55
N ASN A 66 -5.02 -0.53 -4.20
CA ASN A 66 -4.04 -0.05 -5.17
C ASN A 66 -4.73 0.64 -6.36
N VAL A 67 -5.78 0.04 -6.91
CA VAL A 67 -6.57 0.62 -8.01
C VAL A 67 -7.22 1.93 -7.57
N ALA A 68 -7.83 1.96 -6.38
CA ALA A 68 -8.44 3.17 -5.82
C ALA A 68 -7.40 4.28 -5.62
N ASN A 69 -6.24 3.97 -5.05
CA ASN A 69 -5.15 4.91 -4.85
C ASN A 69 -4.65 5.46 -6.19
N ASN A 70 -4.43 4.61 -7.19
CA ASN A 70 -4.02 5.03 -8.52
C ASN A 70 -5.05 5.99 -9.15
N LEU A 71 -6.34 5.68 -9.00
CA LEU A 71 -7.42 6.54 -9.49
C LEU A 71 -7.42 7.88 -8.77
N LEU A 72 -7.30 7.90 -7.44
CA LEU A 72 -7.20 9.13 -6.66
C LEU A 72 -5.97 9.95 -7.03
N THR A 73 -4.80 9.33 -7.18
CA THR A 73 -3.57 10.01 -7.62
C THR A 73 -3.74 10.60 -9.01
N SER A 74 -4.40 9.90 -9.93
CA SER A 74 -4.67 10.44 -11.27
C SER A 74 -5.67 11.59 -11.27
N ALA A 75 -6.63 11.60 -10.33
CA ALA A 75 -7.63 12.64 -10.18
C ALA A 75 -7.16 13.81 -9.30
N ALA A 76 -6.07 13.63 -8.55
CA ALA A 76 -5.58 14.60 -7.56
C ALA A 76 -5.41 16.02 -8.12
N PRO A 77 -4.87 16.25 -9.34
CA PRO A 77 -4.76 17.60 -9.89
C PRO A 77 -6.13 18.27 -10.06
N ARG A 78 -7.12 17.54 -10.57
CA ARG A 78 -8.48 18.06 -10.77
C ARG A 78 -9.19 18.36 -9.45
N LEU A 79 -8.97 17.51 -8.44
CA LEU A 79 -9.49 17.75 -7.09
C LEU A 79 -8.85 19.00 -6.47
N ALA A 80 -7.56 19.23 -6.71
CA ALA A 80 -6.87 20.43 -6.27
C ALA A 80 -7.41 21.70 -6.98
N ASP A 81 -7.69 21.62 -8.28
CA ASP A 81 -8.29 22.74 -9.03
C ASP A 81 -9.66 23.12 -8.45
N GLU A 82 -10.54 22.14 -8.22
CA GLU A 82 -11.86 22.35 -7.60
C GLU A 82 -11.73 22.93 -6.18
N LEU A 83 -10.76 22.46 -5.39
CA LEU A 83 -10.49 22.99 -4.05
C LEU A 83 -10.09 24.47 -4.11
N ILE A 84 -9.26 24.86 -5.07
CA ILE A 84 -8.86 26.27 -5.29
C ILE A 84 -10.07 27.10 -5.70
N GLN A 85 -10.93 26.60 -6.59
CA GLN A 85 -12.15 27.31 -7.00
C GLN A 85 -13.07 27.58 -5.80
N ILE A 86 -13.29 26.58 -4.93
CA ILE A 86 -14.10 26.74 -3.72
C ILE A 86 -13.48 27.76 -2.75
N ALA A 87 -12.15 27.75 -2.62
CA ALA A 87 -11.42 28.66 -1.74
C ALA A 87 -11.46 30.13 -2.23
N LEU A 88 -11.53 30.36 -3.54
CA LEU A 88 -11.50 31.69 -4.15
C LEU A 88 -12.90 32.24 -4.49
N ASP A 89 -13.95 31.41 -4.54
CA ASP A 89 -15.28 31.85 -4.91
C ASP A 89 -15.94 32.72 -3.81
N PRO A 90 -16.25 34.01 -4.09
CA PRO A 90 -16.91 34.90 -3.14
C PRO A 90 -18.36 34.50 -2.81
N ASN A 91 -18.99 33.62 -3.59
CA ASN A 91 -20.36 33.15 -3.38
C ASN A 91 -20.46 31.92 -2.48
N VAL A 92 -19.36 31.20 -2.26
CA VAL A 92 -19.31 30.04 -1.34
C VAL A 92 -19.48 30.53 0.10
N LYS A 93 -20.25 29.80 0.91
CA LYS A 93 -20.43 30.10 2.34
C LYS A 93 -19.07 30.22 3.05
N ALA A 94 -18.90 31.25 3.86
CA ALA A 94 -17.63 31.58 4.52
C ALA A 94 -16.99 30.37 5.24
N TYR A 95 -17.79 29.52 5.91
CA TYR A 95 -17.27 28.32 6.58
C TYR A 95 -16.62 27.33 5.61
N ALA A 96 -17.28 27.02 4.48
CA ALA A 96 -16.75 26.11 3.47
C ALA A 96 -15.50 26.69 2.80
N ARG A 97 -15.45 28.01 2.60
CA ARG A 97 -14.28 28.71 2.08
C ARG A 97 -13.10 28.65 3.03
N THR A 98 -13.31 28.96 4.32
CA THR A 98 -12.27 28.86 5.36
C THR A 98 -11.76 27.44 5.48
N GLN A 99 -12.64 26.43 5.37
CA GLN A 99 -12.23 25.03 5.36
C GLN A 99 -11.37 24.71 4.14
N ALA A 100 -11.77 25.10 2.93
CA ALA A 100 -10.99 24.87 1.72
C ALA A 100 -9.60 25.52 1.79
N ILE A 101 -9.53 26.77 2.25
CA ILE A 101 -8.27 27.50 2.47
C ILE A 101 -7.38 26.76 3.48
N SER A 102 -7.95 26.32 4.61
CA SER A 102 -7.22 25.57 5.64
C SER A 102 -6.67 24.25 5.11
N GLU A 103 -7.47 23.50 4.36
CA GLU A 103 -7.04 22.24 3.75
C GLU A 103 -5.94 22.46 2.70
N SER A 104 -6.02 23.52 1.88
CA SER A 104 -4.93 23.88 0.95
C SER A 104 -3.60 24.12 1.66
N PHE A 105 -3.60 24.88 2.77
CA PHE A 105 -2.38 25.11 3.57
C PHE A 105 -1.88 23.84 4.27
N LYS A 106 -2.77 22.92 4.65
CA LYS A 106 -2.39 21.63 5.21
C LYS A 106 -1.63 20.77 4.19
N ILE A 107 -2.17 20.66 2.97
CA ILE A 107 -1.51 19.92 1.87
C ILE A 107 -0.12 20.50 1.58
N LEU A 108 0.01 21.84 1.52
CA LEU A 108 1.31 22.49 1.30
C LEU A 108 2.33 22.16 2.39
N ARG A 109 1.91 22.18 3.66
CA ARG A 109 2.79 21.83 4.79
C ARG A 109 3.19 20.36 4.78
N GLU A 110 2.26 19.46 4.51
CA GLU A 110 2.52 18.02 4.43
C GLU A 110 3.53 17.70 3.33
N ASN A 111 3.40 18.31 2.15
CA ASN A 111 4.36 18.11 1.05
C ASN A 111 5.79 18.55 1.41
N VAL A 112 5.94 19.69 2.10
CA VAL A 112 7.26 20.16 2.56
C VAL A 112 7.83 19.21 3.62
N LEU A 113 6.99 18.76 4.56
CA LEU A 113 7.38 17.83 5.60
C LEU A 113 7.82 16.47 5.01
N GLU A 114 7.07 15.92 4.05
CA GLU A 114 7.41 14.66 3.39
C GLU A 114 8.74 14.75 2.65
N GLN A 115 9.00 15.86 1.95
CA GLN A 115 10.27 16.07 1.26
C GLN A 115 11.44 16.09 2.24
N GLU A 116 11.28 16.78 3.36
CA GLU A 116 12.31 16.85 4.41
C GLU A 116 12.52 15.49 5.09
N GLN A 117 11.46 14.75 5.39
CA GLN A 117 11.56 13.39 5.95
C GLN A 117 12.26 12.42 4.99
N ARG A 118 11.95 12.48 3.69
CA ARG A 118 12.63 11.66 2.68
C ARG A 118 14.12 11.99 2.60
N ARG A 119 14.48 13.26 2.73
CA ARG A 119 15.87 13.71 2.74
C ARG A 119 16.61 13.18 3.97
N GLN A 120 16.02 13.31 5.16
CA GLN A 120 16.60 12.81 6.41
C GLN A 120 16.79 11.29 6.39
N LEU A 121 15.80 10.54 5.87
CA LEU A 121 15.92 9.09 5.73
C LEU A 121 17.02 8.67 4.74
N GLN A 122 17.24 9.45 3.69
CA GLN A 122 18.34 9.20 2.76
C GLN A 122 19.69 9.45 3.42
N GLU A 123 19.86 10.57 4.13
CA GLU A 123 21.08 10.89 4.87
C GLU A 123 21.41 9.81 5.92
N VAL A 124 20.42 9.27 6.62
CA VAL A 124 20.60 8.15 7.57
C VAL A 124 21.03 6.87 6.85
N ARG A 125 20.49 6.56 5.67
CA ARG A 125 20.90 5.37 4.91
C ARG A 125 22.33 5.49 4.40
N ASP A 126 22.71 6.66 3.89
CA ASP A 126 24.04 6.91 3.33
C ASP A 126 25.11 6.83 4.44
N THR A 127 24.81 7.36 5.63
CA THR A 127 25.70 7.25 6.80
C THR A 127 25.85 5.82 7.30
N LEU A 128 24.78 5.03 7.34
CA LEU A 128 24.86 3.61 7.69
C LEU A 128 25.66 2.79 6.66
N GLN A 129 25.46 3.04 5.36
CA GLN A 129 26.24 2.38 4.31
C GLN A 129 27.73 2.72 4.37
N ALA A 130 28.09 3.97 4.68
CA ALA A 130 29.47 4.37 4.86
C ALA A 130 30.14 3.59 6.01
N LEU A 131 29.46 3.48 7.16
CA LEU A 131 29.94 2.72 8.32
C LEU A 131 30.06 1.20 8.03
N GLU A 132 29.10 0.61 7.31
CA GLU A 132 29.17 -0.81 6.92
C GLU A 132 30.31 -1.09 5.93
N THR A 133 30.59 -0.15 5.03
CA THR A 133 31.69 -0.26 4.06
C THR A 133 33.06 -0.11 4.72
N GLU A 134 33.18 0.80 5.69
CA GLU A 134 34.41 0.96 6.49
C GLU A 134 34.68 -0.29 7.34
N ALA A 135 33.65 -0.87 7.97
CA ALA A 135 33.77 -2.09 8.77
C ALA A 135 34.18 -3.32 7.92
N THR A 136 33.67 -3.44 6.69
CA THR A 136 34.01 -4.56 5.79
C THR A 136 35.39 -4.41 5.14
N CYS A 137 35.85 -3.19 4.86
CA CYS A 137 37.18 -2.93 4.33
C CYS A 137 38.28 -3.12 5.41
N GLY A 138 38.02 -2.74 6.66
CA GLY A 138 38.94 -2.98 7.79
C GLY A 138 39.23 -4.46 8.07
N SER A 139 38.30 -5.36 7.73
CA SER A 139 38.50 -6.81 7.88
C SER A 139 39.39 -7.45 6.81
N GLN A 140 39.52 -6.85 5.61
CA GLN A 140 40.38 -7.39 4.55
C GLN A 140 41.85 -7.04 4.76
N HIS A 141 42.16 -5.90 5.38
CA HIS A 141 43.53 -5.43 5.56
C HIS A 141 44.34 -6.27 6.58
N LEU A 142 43.67 -6.96 7.52
CA LEU A 142 44.32 -7.83 8.51
C LEU A 142 44.72 -9.21 7.96
N SER A 143 44.22 -9.61 6.79
CA SER A 143 44.52 -10.94 6.21
C SER A 143 45.82 -11.01 5.40
N HIS A 144 46.46 -9.87 5.12
CA HIS A 144 47.66 -9.81 4.26
C HIS A 144 48.97 -9.46 4.97
N VAL A 145 48.95 -9.18 6.27
CA VAL A 145 50.14 -8.73 7.03
C VAL A 145 50.86 -9.87 7.78
N ILE A 146 50.28 -11.07 7.88
CA ILE A 146 50.95 -12.21 8.54
C ILE A 146 51.54 -13.14 7.48
N ARG A 147 52.72 -12.80 6.94
CA ARG A 147 53.64 -13.79 6.37
C ARG A 147 54.58 -14.28 7.47
N PRO A 148 54.71 -15.59 7.72
CA PRO A 148 55.62 -16.09 8.74
C PRO A 148 57.08 -15.86 8.30
N ILE A 149 57.86 -15.21 9.18
CA ILE A 149 59.32 -15.19 9.09
C ILE A 149 59.78 -16.58 9.51
N THR A 150 60.18 -17.41 8.55
CA THR A 150 60.93 -18.64 8.80
C THR A 150 62.41 -18.34 8.63
N SER A 151 63.17 -18.39 9.73
CA SER A 151 64.60 -18.72 9.73
C SER A 151 64.94 -19.47 11.00
#